data_AF-A0A2N1DI25-F1
#
_entry.id   AF-A0A2N1DI25-F1
#
_cell.length_a   1.000
_cell.length_b   1.000
_cell.length_c   1.000
_cell.angle_alpha   90.00
_cell.angle_beta   90.00
_cell.angle_gamma   90.00
#
_symmetry.space_group_name_H-M   'P 1'
#
loop_
_entity.id
_entity.type
_entity.pdbx_description
1 polymer ?
#
loop_
_entity_poly.entity_id
_entity_poly.type
_entity_poly.pdbx_seq_one_letter_code
_entity_poly.pdbx_strand_id
1 'polypeptide(L)'
;MYKSYRVNDIEIVLSTIGARPLDVMVTGVTGAGKSTTLNSFFQKTISSVGSGVDPETMIISSHSLNDSFRLWDTPGLGDGVARDESHSKNITDLLYKSYSSDEGSHGFIDLVLIIIEGSNRDMGTTYRLLNEIVVPNFQKERILVAINQADMAMKGRHWNYSLNKPETKLKEFLEAQSTSIKSRVKEATGVDIIKPIYYSAEYNYNIDKLFDLIINNMPQSKRALKI
;
A
#
# COMPACT_ATOMS: atom_id res chain seq x y z
N MET A 1 -18.75 -2.99 -4.86
CA MET A 1 -18.80 -1.62 -5.40
C MET A 1 -17.46 -1.19 -6.01
N TYR A 2 -16.28 -1.62 -5.51
CA TYR A 2 -14.99 -1.22 -6.11
C TYR A 2 -14.54 -2.02 -7.35
N LYS A 3 -15.11 -3.20 -7.62
CA LYS A 3 -14.76 -4.03 -8.80
C LYS A 3 -14.81 -3.28 -10.14
N SER A 4 -15.76 -2.35 -10.28
CA SER A 4 -15.94 -1.51 -11.48
C SER A 4 -15.64 -0.03 -11.22
N TYR A 5 -15.11 0.32 -10.05
CA TYR A 5 -14.86 1.72 -9.69
C TYR A 5 -13.71 2.26 -10.52
N ARG A 6 -14.01 3.26 -11.36
CA ARG A 6 -13.06 3.94 -12.25
C ARG A 6 -12.22 2.97 -13.10
N VAL A 7 -12.79 1.81 -13.46
CA VAL A 7 -12.09 0.79 -14.25
C VAL A 7 -11.68 1.32 -15.62
N ASN A 8 -12.51 2.17 -16.23
CA ASN A 8 -12.19 2.81 -17.52
C ASN A 8 -10.94 3.69 -17.42
N ASP A 9 -10.78 4.45 -16.33
CA ASP A 9 -9.60 5.28 -16.11
C ASP A 9 -8.34 4.40 -16.03
N ILE A 10 -8.42 3.27 -15.32
CA ILE A 10 -7.34 2.29 -15.21
C ILE A 10 -7.01 1.70 -16.59
N GLU A 11 -8.01 1.26 -17.35
CA GLU A 11 -7.82 0.65 -18.67
C GLU A 11 -7.23 1.62 -19.69
N ILE A 12 -7.62 2.89 -19.65
CA ILE A 12 -7.03 3.93 -20.50
C ILE A 12 -5.54 4.07 -20.21
N VAL A 13 -5.13 4.17 -18.94
CA VAL A 13 -3.70 4.29 -18.60
C VAL A 13 -2.94 3.00 -18.97
N LEU A 14 -3.48 1.83 -18.64
CA LEU A 14 -2.87 0.53 -18.93
C LEU A 14 -2.67 0.30 -20.43
N SER A 15 -3.67 0.63 -21.25
CA SER A 15 -3.56 0.54 -22.71
C SER A 15 -2.51 1.52 -23.27
N THR A 16 -2.41 2.72 -22.69
CA THR A 16 -1.42 3.73 -23.09
C THR A 16 0.01 3.29 -22.80
N ILE A 17 0.25 2.64 -21.65
CA ILE A 17 1.59 2.19 -21.25
C ILE A 17 1.93 0.76 -21.71
N GLY A 18 0.97 0.05 -22.31
CA GLY A 18 1.13 -1.35 -22.73
C GLY A 18 1.39 -2.31 -21.57
N ALA A 19 0.73 -2.12 -20.43
CA ALA A 19 0.81 -3.00 -19.25
C ALA A 19 -0.57 -3.54 -18.88
N ARG A 20 -0.66 -4.78 -18.38
CA ARG A 20 -1.90 -5.33 -17.79
C ARG A 20 -1.56 -6.53 -16.90
N PRO A 21 -2.11 -6.63 -15.68
CA PRO A 21 -2.93 -5.63 -14.96
C PRO A 21 -2.07 -4.50 -14.38
N LEU A 22 -2.69 -3.54 -13.68
CA LEU A 22 -1.98 -2.67 -12.72
C LEU A 22 -1.59 -3.50 -11.49
N ASP A 23 -0.30 -3.62 -11.23
CA ASP A 23 0.25 -4.42 -10.14
C ASP A 23 0.69 -3.54 -8.95
N VAL A 24 -0.08 -3.58 -7.85
CA VAL A 24 0.18 -2.76 -6.66
C VAL A 24 0.62 -3.64 -5.50
N MET A 25 1.83 -3.43 -4.98
CA MET A 25 2.29 -4.08 -3.76
C MET A 25 1.73 -3.35 -2.54
N VAL A 26 1.13 -4.09 -1.61
CA VAL A 26 0.64 -3.57 -0.33
C VAL A 26 1.52 -4.10 0.78
N THR A 27 2.17 -3.18 1.50
CA THR A 27 3.06 -3.51 2.62
C THR A 27 2.81 -2.59 3.81
N GLY A 28 3.41 -2.90 4.96
CA GLY A 28 3.14 -2.22 6.23
C GLY A 28 3.43 -3.13 7.41
N VAL A 29 3.52 -2.58 8.63
CA VAL A 29 3.76 -3.39 9.84
C VAL A 29 2.64 -4.41 10.09
N THR A 30 2.92 -5.44 10.88
CA THR A 30 1.91 -6.40 11.32
C THR A 30 0.85 -5.66 12.15
N GLY A 31 -0.42 -5.95 11.88
CA GLY A 31 -1.54 -5.25 12.52
C GLY A 31 -1.90 -3.88 11.93
N ALA A 32 -1.19 -3.36 10.91
CA ALA A 32 -1.55 -2.09 10.24
C ALA A 32 -2.89 -2.12 9.47
N GLY A 33 -3.50 -3.30 9.36
CA GLY A 33 -4.80 -3.50 8.70
C GLY A 33 -4.72 -3.73 7.19
N LYS A 34 -3.59 -4.21 6.65
CA LYS A 34 -3.42 -4.57 5.23
C LYS A 34 -4.56 -5.46 4.72
N SER A 35 -4.76 -6.62 5.35
CA SER A 35 -5.79 -7.57 4.93
C SER A 35 -7.20 -7.00 5.07
N THR A 36 -7.49 -6.18 6.09
CA THR A 36 -8.78 -5.47 6.21
C THR A 36 -8.98 -4.49 5.06
N THR A 37 -7.94 -3.76 4.66
CA THR A 37 -7.96 -2.86 3.50
C THR A 37 -8.21 -3.62 2.21
N LEU A 38 -7.51 -4.73 1.97
CA LEU A 38 -7.77 -5.59 0.82
C LEU A 38 -9.24 -6.06 0.81
N ASN A 39 -9.73 -6.58 1.93
CA ASN A 39 -11.13 -7.02 2.06
C ASN A 39 -12.14 -5.89 1.76
N SER A 40 -11.83 -4.65 2.11
CA SER A 40 -12.67 -3.49 1.80
C SER A 40 -12.80 -3.23 0.30
N PHE A 41 -11.75 -3.52 -0.47
CA PHE A 41 -11.75 -3.45 -1.93
C PHE A 41 -12.50 -4.64 -2.57
N PHE A 42 -12.20 -5.87 -2.14
CA PHE A 42 -12.71 -7.10 -2.78
C PHE A 42 -14.15 -7.47 -2.38
N GLN A 43 -14.70 -6.89 -1.32
CA GLN A 43 -16.05 -7.20 -0.81
C GLN A 43 -16.31 -8.71 -0.67
N LYS A 44 -15.49 -9.38 0.14
CA LYS A 44 -15.61 -10.80 0.55
C LYS A 44 -15.46 -11.88 -0.52
N THR A 45 -15.20 -11.56 -1.78
CA THR A 45 -14.92 -12.59 -2.81
C THR A 45 -13.47 -12.51 -3.24
N ILE A 46 -12.57 -13.00 -2.39
CA ILE A 46 -11.17 -13.20 -2.77
C ILE A 46 -11.08 -14.52 -3.54
N SER A 47 -10.81 -14.46 -4.84
CA SER A 47 -10.19 -15.59 -5.54
C SER A 47 -8.70 -15.53 -5.27
N SER A 48 -8.24 -16.26 -4.27
CA SER A 48 -6.82 -16.38 -3.96
C SER A 48 -6.11 -17.09 -5.11
N VAL A 49 -5.20 -16.40 -5.79
CA VAL A 49 -4.27 -17.02 -6.73
C VAL A 49 -2.90 -17.02 -6.05
N GLY A 50 -2.56 -18.17 -5.46
CA GLY A 50 -1.27 -18.40 -4.80
C GLY A 50 -0.51 -19.51 -5.51
N SER A 51 0.76 -19.25 -5.81
CA SER A 51 1.74 -20.28 -6.21
C SER A 51 2.61 -20.62 -5.01
N GLY A 52 2.59 -21.88 -4.56
CA GLY A 52 3.57 -22.44 -3.63
C GLY A 52 3.01 -22.80 -2.25
N VAL A 53 3.19 -24.05 -1.86
CA VAL A 53 2.65 -24.69 -0.65
C VAL A 53 3.81 -24.82 0.34
N ASP A 54 3.89 -23.96 1.36
CA ASP A 54 4.66 -24.23 2.58
C ASP A 54 4.12 -23.43 3.81
N PRO A 55 3.50 -24.09 4.81
CA PRO A 55 2.83 -23.45 5.95
C PRO A 55 3.74 -22.64 6.90
N GLU A 56 5.06 -22.82 6.84
CA GLU A 56 6.02 -22.10 7.69
C GLU A 56 6.46 -20.74 7.10
N THR A 57 6.17 -20.49 5.83
CA THR A 57 6.46 -19.22 5.17
C THR A 57 5.18 -18.38 5.11
N MET A 58 5.17 -17.18 5.70
CA MET A 58 4.10 -16.22 5.41
C MET A 58 4.29 -15.77 3.95
N ILE A 59 3.52 -16.38 3.05
CA ILE A 59 3.67 -16.27 1.60
C ILE A 59 3.09 -14.95 1.10
N ILE A 60 3.84 -14.26 0.22
CA ILE A 60 3.30 -13.16 -0.60
C ILE A 60 2.11 -13.70 -1.39
N SER A 61 0.94 -13.08 -1.25
CA SER A 61 -0.27 -13.49 -1.96
C SER A 61 -0.73 -12.40 -2.92
N SER A 62 -1.35 -12.80 -4.03
CA SER A 62 -1.90 -11.86 -5.00
C SER A 62 -3.41 -12.00 -5.12
N HIS A 63 -4.10 -10.88 -5.23
CA HIS A 63 -5.56 -10.78 -5.26
C HIS A 63 -5.97 -9.85 -6.40
N SER A 64 -6.64 -10.41 -7.41
CA SER A 64 -7.14 -9.63 -8.55
C SER A 64 -8.54 -9.09 -8.27
N LEU A 65 -8.71 -7.77 -8.40
CA LEU A 65 -10.00 -7.12 -8.18
C LEU A 65 -10.89 -7.29 -9.41
N ASN A 66 -10.23 -7.18 -10.57
CA ASN A 66 -10.73 -7.44 -11.91
C ASN A 66 -9.50 -7.74 -12.81
N ASP A 67 -9.71 -7.86 -14.13
CA ASP A 67 -8.65 -8.18 -15.09
C ASP A 67 -7.62 -7.04 -15.31
N SER A 68 -7.83 -5.90 -14.67
CA SER A 68 -7.04 -4.67 -14.85
C SER A 68 -6.35 -4.23 -13.55
N PHE A 69 -6.62 -4.86 -12.40
CA PHE A 69 -6.10 -4.41 -11.11
C PHE A 69 -5.81 -5.59 -10.18
N ARG A 70 -4.56 -5.71 -9.73
CA ARG A 70 -4.10 -6.76 -8.82
C ARG A 70 -3.29 -6.19 -7.66
N LEU A 71 -3.61 -6.68 -6.45
CA LEU A 71 -2.90 -6.32 -5.22
C LEU A 71 -2.01 -7.48 -4.78
N TRP A 72 -0.77 -7.19 -4.42
CA TRP A 72 0.16 -8.12 -3.82
C TRP A 72 0.26 -7.84 -2.32
N ASP A 73 -0.32 -8.70 -1.49
CA ASP A 73 -0.23 -8.60 -0.03
C ASP A 73 1.08 -9.22 0.43
N THR A 74 1.90 -8.43 1.13
CA THR A 74 3.14 -8.90 1.75
C THR A 74 2.91 -9.16 3.24
N PRO A 75 3.66 -10.08 3.86
CA PRO A 75 3.72 -10.17 5.31
C PRO A 75 4.08 -8.81 5.95
N GLY A 76 3.63 -8.60 7.18
CA GLY A 76 4.02 -7.40 7.94
C GLY A 76 5.38 -7.52 8.57
N LEU A 77 6.03 -6.38 8.82
CA LEU A 77 7.18 -6.31 9.71
C LEU A 77 6.72 -6.07 11.16
N GLY A 78 7.49 -6.51 12.14
CA GLY A 78 7.21 -6.37 13.57
C GLY A 78 6.90 -7.71 14.26
N ASP A 79 7.13 -8.83 13.58
CA ASP A 79 6.94 -10.16 14.16
C ASP A 79 8.24 -10.72 14.79
N GLY A 80 9.29 -9.91 14.88
CA GLY A 80 10.58 -10.27 15.49
C GLY A 80 11.72 -10.37 14.49
N VAL A 81 12.95 -10.18 14.96
CA VAL A 81 14.13 -9.92 14.12
C VAL A 81 14.32 -10.92 12.98
N ALA A 82 14.33 -12.23 13.26
CA ALA A 82 14.56 -13.26 12.24
C ALA A 82 13.43 -13.32 11.18
N ARG A 83 12.17 -13.10 11.59
CA ARG A 83 11.04 -13.05 10.65
C ARG A 83 11.09 -11.77 9.81
N ASP A 84 11.46 -10.65 10.43
CA ASP A 84 11.57 -9.37 9.75
C ASP A 84 12.66 -9.37 8.68
N GLU A 85 13.79 -10.06 8.89
CA GLU A 85 14.82 -10.25 7.87
C GLU A 85 14.29 -11.01 6.64
N SER A 86 13.59 -12.13 6.88
CA SER A 86 12.95 -12.90 5.80
C SER A 86 11.88 -12.08 5.07
N HIS A 87 11.02 -11.37 5.80
CA HIS A 87 9.99 -10.51 5.22
C HIS A 87 10.60 -9.35 4.43
N SER A 88 11.66 -8.72 4.93
CA SER A 88 12.39 -7.65 4.23
C SER A 88 12.97 -8.16 2.91
N LYS A 89 13.55 -9.36 2.91
CA LYS A 89 14.06 -10.00 1.70
C LYS A 89 12.93 -10.28 0.70
N ASN A 90 11.81 -10.85 1.15
CA ASN A 90 10.67 -11.14 0.28
C ASN A 90 10.08 -9.87 -0.36
N ILE A 91 10.01 -8.76 0.40
CA ILE A 91 9.61 -7.46 -0.12
C ILE A 91 10.58 -7.01 -1.21
N THR A 92 11.88 -7.00 -0.93
CA THR A 92 12.92 -6.60 -1.89
C THR A 92 12.89 -7.48 -3.15
N ASP A 93 12.80 -8.80 -3.00
CA ASP A 93 12.72 -9.75 -4.12
C ASP A 93 11.49 -9.46 -5.00
N LEU A 94 10.33 -9.11 -4.40
CA LEU A 94 9.15 -8.69 -5.16
C LEU A 94 9.34 -7.33 -5.86
N LEU A 95 10.02 -6.38 -5.21
CA LEU A 95 10.36 -5.08 -5.82
C LEU A 95 11.29 -5.26 -7.03
N TYR A 96 12.18 -6.26 -7.03
CA TYR A 96 13.09 -6.55 -8.15
C TYR A 96 12.56 -7.59 -9.15
N LYS A 97 11.45 -8.26 -8.83
CA LYS A 97 10.79 -9.18 -9.76
C LYS A 97 10.53 -8.48 -11.09
N SER A 98 10.91 -9.15 -12.19
CA SER A 98 10.92 -8.57 -13.52
C SER A 98 10.30 -9.47 -14.57
N TYR A 99 9.98 -8.88 -15.71
CA TYR A 99 9.68 -9.59 -16.95
C TYR A 99 10.43 -8.95 -18.10
N SER A 100 10.76 -9.73 -19.11
CA SER A 100 11.39 -9.25 -20.34
C SER A 100 10.33 -8.94 -21.39
N SER A 101 10.55 -7.87 -22.14
CA SER A 101 9.83 -7.54 -23.36
C SER A 101 10.83 -7.07 -24.43
N ASP A 102 10.36 -6.84 -25.65
CA ASP A 102 11.20 -6.31 -26.74
C ASP A 102 11.86 -4.96 -26.39
N GLU A 103 11.28 -4.21 -25.45
CA GLU A 103 11.76 -2.92 -24.95
C GLU A 103 12.78 -3.03 -23.79
N GLY A 104 13.05 -4.26 -23.31
CA GLY A 104 13.97 -4.54 -22.21
C GLY A 104 13.33 -5.21 -20.99
N SER A 105 14.01 -5.12 -19.84
CA SER A 105 13.55 -5.69 -18.57
C SER A 105 12.73 -4.66 -17.78
N HIS A 106 11.52 -5.05 -17.42
CA HIS A 106 10.59 -4.21 -16.67
C HIS A 106 10.26 -4.83 -15.32
N GLY A 107 10.05 -3.96 -14.34
CA GLY A 107 9.62 -4.36 -13.02
C GLY A 107 8.17 -4.84 -13.02
N PHE A 108 7.89 -5.88 -12.25
CA PHE A 108 6.57 -6.48 -12.16
C PHE A 108 5.57 -5.62 -11.35
N ILE A 109 6.04 -5.01 -10.25
CA ILE A 109 5.24 -4.08 -9.44
C ILE A 109 5.27 -2.67 -10.05
N ASP A 110 4.09 -2.07 -10.22
CA ASP A 110 3.90 -0.72 -10.75
C ASP A 110 3.89 0.36 -9.67
N LEU A 111 3.27 0.07 -8.53
CA LEU A 111 3.13 0.97 -7.38
C LEU A 111 3.34 0.20 -6.07
N VAL A 112 3.85 0.89 -5.05
CA VAL A 112 3.92 0.37 -3.68
C VAL A 112 3.03 1.22 -2.80
N LEU A 113 2.04 0.60 -2.17
CA LEU A 113 1.19 1.19 -1.14
C LEU A 113 1.64 0.73 0.25
N ILE A 114 2.14 1.67 1.04
CA ILE A 114 2.55 1.44 2.42
C ILE A 114 1.41 1.86 3.35
N ILE A 115 0.92 0.91 4.14
CA ILE A 115 -0.13 1.13 5.14
C ILE A 115 0.51 1.32 6.51
N ILE A 116 0.19 2.45 7.14
CA ILE A 116 0.64 2.85 8.49
C ILE A 116 -0.58 2.86 9.42
N GLU A 117 -0.43 2.43 10.67
CA GLU A 117 -1.52 2.53 11.65
C GLU A 117 -1.68 3.95 12.23
N GLY A 118 -2.93 4.42 12.33
CA GLY A 118 -3.25 5.74 12.86
C GLY A 118 -2.92 5.92 14.35
N SER A 119 -2.72 4.85 15.11
CA SER A 119 -2.33 4.93 16.52
C SER A 119 -0.84 5.21 16.77
N ASN A 120 0.03 5.13 15.75
CA ASN A 120 1.48 5.35 15.86
C ASN A 120 2.21 4.50 16.92
N ARG A 121 1.73 3.30 17.24
CA ARG A 121 2.34 2.41 18.25
C ARG A 121 3.70 1.90 17.82
N ASP A 122 3.85 1.55 16.54
CA ASP A 122 5.11 1.04 16.00
C ASP A 122 5.63 1.86 14.82
N MET A 123 5.99 3.11 15.13
CA MET A 123 6.63 3.99 14.14
C MET A 123 8.06 3.58 13.82
N GLY A 124 8.77 2.88 14.72
CA GLY A 124 10.14 2.43 14.50
C GLY A 124 10.22 1.43 13.33
N THR A 125 9.42 0.37 13.40
CA THR A 125 9.34 -0.63 12.31
C THR A 125 8.75 -0.01 11.04
N THR A 126 7.80 0.91 11.16
CA THR A 126 7.24 1.64 10.01
C THR A 126 8.31 2.44 9.26
N TYR A 127 9.15 3.20 9.97
CA TYR A 127 10.21 3.98 9.33
C TYR A 127 11.33 3.09 8.79
N ARG A 128 11.64 1.96 9.43
CA ARG A 128 12.55 0.96 8.87
C ARG A 128 12.03 0.45 7.52
N LEU A 129 10.77 0.01 7.46
CA LEU A 129 10.15 -0.45 6.21
C LEU A 129 10.22 0.61 5.11
N LEU A 130 9.83 1.84 5.43
CA LEU A 130 9.74 2.91 4.47
C LEU A 130 11.11 3.41 4.01
N ASN A 131 11.98 3.77 4.95
CA ASN A 131 13.22 4.48 4.67
C ASN A 131 14.39 3.56 4.31
N GLU A 132 14.42 2.34 4.82
CA GLU A 132 15.55 1.41 4.63
C GLU A 132 15.25 0.34 3.56
N ILE A 133 13.97 0.03 3.34
CA ILE A 133 13.57 -1.04 2.40
C ILE A 133 12.91 -0.46 1.15
N VAL A 134 11.79 0.25 1.26
CA VAL A 134 11.04 0.64 0.05
C VAL A 134 11.70 1.82 -0.68
N VAL A 135 11.99 2.91 0.02
CA VAL A 135 12.54 4.13 -0.61
C VAL A 135 13.87 3.88 -1.35
N PRO A 136 14.83 3.11 -0.82
CA PRO A 136 16.08 2.83 -1.52
C PRO A 136 15.90 1.91 -2.75
N ASN A 137 14.87 1.06 -2.77
CA ASN A 137 14.70 0.01 -3.78
C ASN A 137 13.56 0.30 -4.79
N PHE A 138 12.91 1.46 -4.73
CA PHE A 138 11.78 1.79 -5.59
C PHE A 138 11.75 3.25 -6.04
N GLN A 139 11.15 3.52 -7.20
CA GLN A 139 11.06 4.89 -7.74
C GLN A 139 10.09 5.72 -6.89
N LYS A 140 10.55 6.88 -6.41
CA LYS A 140 9.80 7.70 -5.43
C LYS A 140 8.39 8.09 -5.88
N GLU A 141 8.18 8.33 -7.18
CA GLU A 141 6.89 8.72 -7.74
C GLU A 141 5.85 7.57 -7.69
N ARG A 142 6.33 6.34 -7.45
CA ARG A 142 5.52 5.13 -7.39
C ARG A 142 5.31 4.63 -5.95
N ILE A 143 5.75 5.40 -4.95
CA ILE A 143 5.56 5.09 -3.53
C ILE A 143 4.37 5.90 -3.00
N LEU A 144 3.34 5.18 -2.56
CA LEU A 144 2.14 5.71 -1.94
C LEU A 144 2.12 5.33 -0.46
N VAL A 145 1.66 6.24 0.39
CA VAL A 145 1.53 6.01 1.82
C VAL A 145 0.12 6.36 2.27
N ALA A 146 -0.47 5.51 3.09
CA ALA A 146 -1.80 5.74 3.65
C ALA A 146 -1.88 5.31 5.12
N ILE A 147 -2.59 6.10 5.91
CA ILE A 147 -2.81 5.89 7.34
C ILE A 147 -4.16 5.19 7.51
N ASN A 148 -4.15 3.92 7.90
CA ASN A 148 -5.36 3.17 8.23
C ASN A 148 -5.72 3.36 9.72
N GLN A 149 -6.81 2.73 10.16
CA GLN A 149 -7.26 2.74 11.55
C GLN A 149 -7.46 4.17 12.07
N ALA A 150 -7.93 5.08 11.21
CA ALA A 150 -8.28 6.44 11.59
C ALA A 150 -9.31 6.47 12.75
N ASP A 151 -10.16 5.45 12.84
CA ASP A 151 -11.11 5.21 13.92
C ASP A 151 -10.47 4.88 15.26
N MET A 152 -9.28 4.26 15.27
CA MET A 152 -8.56 3.90 16.50
C MET A 152 -7.50 4.93 16.90
N ALA A 153 -7.19 5.88 16.04
CA ALA A 153 -6.35 7.03 16.38
C ALA A 153 -6.91 7.76 17.62
N MET A 154 -6.03 8.39 18.39
CA MET A 154 -6.37 8.98 19.70
C MET A 154 -7.06 8.00 20.69
N LYS A 155 -6.80 6.70 20.55
CA LYS A 155 -7.42 5.60 21.32
C LYS A 155 -8.94 5.52 21.12
N GLY A 156 -9.42 5.73 19.91
CA GLY A 156 -10.84 5.67 19.58
C GLY A 156 -11.67 6.88 19.98
N ARG A 157 -11.03 7.92 20.55
CA ARG A 157 -11.71 9.16 20.93
C ARG A 157 -11.97 10.01 19.70
N HIS A 158 -13.04 10.80 19.75
CA HIS A 158 -13.40 11.75 18.69
C HIS A 158 -13.71 11.05 17.35
N TRP A 159 -14.09 9.78 17.40
CA TRP A 159 -14.69 9.07 16.27
C TRP A 159 -16.21 9.02 16.45
N ASN A 160 -16.96 9.47 15.45
CA ASN A 160 -18.40 9.38 15.43
C ASN A 160 -18.82 8.03 14.82
N TYR A 161 -19.19 7.08 15.68
CA TYR A 161 -19.62 5.73 15.28
C TYR A 161 -20.98 5.69 14.57
N SER A 162 -21.81 6.73 14.69
CA SER A 162 -23.08 6.81 13.95
C SER A 162 -22.87 7.23 12.50
N LEU A 163 -21.87 8.07 12.24
CA LEU A 163 -21.54 8.59 10.91
C LEU A 163 -20.32 7.90 10.29
N ASN A 164 -19.62 7.04 11.03
CA ASN A 164 -18.36 6.39 10.64
C ASN A 164 -17.31 7.40 10.18
N LYS A 165 -17.13 8.49 10.94
CA LYS A 165 -16.26 9.62 10.56
C LYS A 165 -15.55 10.21 11.76
N PRO A 166 -14.35 10.78 11.58
CA PRO A 166 -13.68 11.53 12.62
C PRO A 166 -14.40 12.85 12.88
N GLU A 167 -14.51 13.23 14.15
CA GLU A 167 -14.84 14.60 14.57
C GLU A 167 -13.65 15.54 14.25
N THR A 168 -13.89 16.85 14.30
CA THR A 168 -12.90 17.88 13.96
C THR A 168 -11.54 17.65 14.62
N LYS A 169 -11.52 17.35 15.92
CA LYS A 169 -10.29 17.15 16.68
C LYS A 169 -9.48 15.92 16.20
N LEU A 170 -10.16 14.82 15.88
CA LEU A 170 -9.49 13.64 15.33
C LEU A 170 -8.97 13.90 13.92
N LYS A 171 -9.74 14.64 13.12
CA LYS A 171 -9.33 15.03 11.76
C LYS A 171 -8.07 15.90 11.77
N GLU A 172 -8.00 16.89 12.67
CA GLU A 172 -6.80 17.72 12.88
C GLU A 172 -5.58 16.88 13.29
N PHE A 173 -5.78 15.91 14.20
CA PHE A 173 -4.73 14.98 14.61
C PHE A 173 -4.19 14.15 13.43
N LEU A 174 -5.09 13.54 12.65
CA LEU A 174 -4.72 12.73 11.48
C LEU A 174 -4.03 13.56 10.38
N GLU A 175 -4.46 14.80 10.19
CA GLU A 175 -3.84 15.74 9.26
C GLU A 175 -2.41 16.12 9.67
N ALA A 176 -2.21 16.41 10.97
CA ALA A 176 -0.89 16.69 11.52
C ALA A 176 0.03 15.46 11.42
N GLN A 177 -0.49 14.26 11.70
CA GLN A 177 0.23 13.01 11.56
C GLN A 177 0.67 12.76 10.10
N SER A 178 -0.25 12.96 9.15
CA SER A 178 0.05 12.86 7.71
C SER A 178 1.18 13.80 7.29
N THR A 179 1.09 15.07 7.68
CA THR A 179 2.13 16.06 7.42
C THR A 179 3.46 15.65 8.04
N SER A 180 3.43 15.16 9.28
CA SER A 180 4.61 14.75 10.02
C SER A 180 5.31 13.53 9.41
N ILE A 181 4.57 12.54 8.90
CA ILE A 181 5.13 11.38 8.20
C ILE A 181 5.86 11.85 6.94
N LYS A 182 5.23 12.70 6.13
CA LYS A 182 5.84 13.27 4.93
C LYS A 182 7.17 13.99 5.25
N SER A 183 7.17 14.87 6.26
CA SER A 183 8.38 15.59 6.68
C SER A 183 9.49 14.65 7.13
N ARG A 184 9.19 13.65 7.98
CA ARG A 184 10.23 12.72 8.47
C ARG A 184 10.83 11.85 7.38
N VAL A 185 10.04 11.43 6.39
CA VAL A 185 10.56 10.69 5.23
C VAL A 185 11.49 11.58 4.41
N LYS A 186 11.10 12.84 4.18
CA LYS A 186 11.92 13.81 3.48
C LYS A 186 13.24 14.09 4.20
N GLU A 187 13.19 14.23 5.52
CA GLU A 187 14.37 14.43 6.37
C GLU A 187 15.32 13.22 6.35
N ALA A 188 14.77 12.00 6.45
CA ALA A 188 15.57 10.78 6.55
C ALA A 188 16.14 10.30 5.20
N THR A 189 15.42 10.50 4.10
CA THR A 189 15.76 9.89 2.80
C THR A 189 16.03 10.91 1.70
N GLY A 190 15.73 12.19 1.92
CA GLY A 190 15.74 13.21 0.87
C GLY A 190 14.58 13.09 -0.13
N VAL A 191 13.71 12.09 -0.01
CA VAL A 191 12.58 11.87 -0.91
C VAL A 191 11.33 12.61 -0.41
N ASP A 192 10.74 13.42 -1.28
CA ASP A 192 9.44 14.04 -1.00
C ASP A 192 8.31 13.12 -1.47
N ILE A 193 7.61 12.48 -0.54
CA ILE A 193 6.47 11.62 -0.86
C ILE A 193 5.18 12.42 -0.99
N ILE A 194 4.19 11.83 -1.63
CA ILE A 194 2.81 12.34 -1.61
C ILE A 194 2.32 12.33 -0.16
N LYS A 195 1.63 13.41 0.24
CA LYS A 195 1.09 13.54 1.60
C LYS A 195 0.14 12.35 1.87
N PRO A 196 0.37 11.55 2.93
CA PRO A 196 -0.46 10.39 3.22
C PRO A 196 -1.94 10.73 3.38
N ILE A 197 -2.82 9.94 2.77
CA ILE A 197 -4.25 10.02 3.08
C ILE A 197 -4.54 9.19 4.33
N TYR A 198 -5.63 9.50 5.05
CA TYR A 198 -6.08 8.71 6.20
C TYR A 198 -7.49 8.16 6.00
N TYR A 199 -7.69 6.93 6.44
CA TYR A 199 -8.90 6.15 6.19
C TYR A 199 -9.16 5.14 7.31
N SER A 200 -10.36 4.56 7.32
CA SER A 200 -10.70 3.40 8.16
C SER A 200 -11.26 2.30 7.28
N ALA A 201 -10.52 1.20 7.15
CA ALA A 201 -10.99 -0.01 6.49
C ALA A 201 -12.20 -0.63 7.20
N GLU A 202 -12.17 -0.62 8.54
CA GLU A 202 -13.23 -1.19 9.38
C GLU A 202 -14.58 -0.47 9.17
N TYR A 203 -14.54 0.86 9.14
CA TYR A 203 -15.75 1.69 9.08
C TYR A 203 -16.04 2.28 7.69
N ASN A 204 -15.32 1.82 6.65
CA ASN A 204 -15.45 2.26 5.27
C ASN A 204 -15.35 3.80 5.10
N TYR A 205 -14.47 4.44 5.87
CA TYR A 205 -14.22 5.88 5.80
C TYR A 205 -13.05 6.17 4.88
N ASN A 206 -13.24 7.04 3.87
CA ASN A 206 -12.22 7.45 2.89
C ASN A 206 -11.59 6.29 2.06
N ILE A 207 -12.27 5.15 1.92
CA ILE A 207 -11.79 4.05 1.07
C ILE A 207 -11.78 4.43 -0.41
N ASP A 208 -12.78 5.20 -0.83
CA ASP A 208 -12.81 5.89 -2.12
C ASP A 208 -11.56 6.74 -2.35
N LYS A 209 -11.15 7.55 -1.36
CA LYS A 209 -9.94 8.38 -1.46
C LYS A 209 -8.66 7.57 -1.52
N LEU A 210 -8.60 6.42 -0.83
CA LEU A 210 -7.47 5.51 -0.95
C LEU A 210 -7.37 4.95 -2.38
N PHE A 211 -8.51 4.60 -2.97
CA PHE A 211 -8.56 4.10 -4.34
C PHE A 211 -8.21 5.20 -5.36
N ASP A 212 -8.72 6.41 -5.16
CA ASP A 212 -8.37 7.58 -5.97
C ASP A 212 -6.88 7.93 -5.86
N LEU A 213 -6.26 7.77 -4.68
CA LEU A 213 -4.81 7.94 -4.53
C LEU A 213 -4.04 6.98 -5.45
N ILE A 214 -4.46 5.73 -5.56
CA ILE A 214 -3.81 4.75 -6.44
C ILE A 214 -4.02 5.11 -7.91
N ILE A 215 -5.27 5.34 -8.33
CA ILE A 215 -5.61 5.60 -9.73
C ILE A 215 -4.98 6.91 -10.22
N ASN A 216 -5.06 7.98 -9.44
CA ASN A 216 -4.54 9.29 -9.84
C ASN A 216 -3.00 9.33 -9.88
N ASN A 217 -2.33 8.32 -9.32
CA ASN A 217 -0.87 8.20 -9.35
C ASN A 217 -0.41 6.97 -10.13
N MET A 218 -1.26 6.43 -11.03
CA MET A 218 -0.83 5.40 -11.95
C MET A 218 0.35 5.90 -12.79
N PRO A 219 1.34 5.03 -13.04
CA PRO A 219 2.53 5.42 -13.77
C PRO A 219 2.23 5.72 -15.23
N GLN A 220 3.02 6.62 -15.80
CA GLN A 220 2.91 7.02 -17.21
C GLN A 220 3.76 6.17 -18.17
N SER A 221 4.47 5.18 -17.64
CA SER A 221 5.28 4.23 -18.40
C SER A 221 5.50 2.95 -17.59
N LYS A 222 5.91 1.86 -18.25
CA LYS A 222 6.38 0.65 -17.55
C LYS A 222 7.57 0.99 -16.66
N ARG A 223 7.67 0.32 -15.51
CA ARG A 223 8.81 0.52 -14.61
C ARG A 223 10.08 -0.08 -15.22
N ALA A 224 11.04 0.77 -15.59
CA ALA A 224 12.37 0.31 -15.95
C ALA A 224 13.12 -0.13 -14.69
N LEU A 225 13.74 -1.32 -14.72
CA LEU A 225 14.67 -1.72 -13.67
C LEU A 225 16.04 -1.15 -13.98
N LYS A 226 16.55 -0.31 -13.08
CA LYS A 226 17.95 0.08 -13.09
C LYS A 226 18.71 -1.05 -12.40
N ILE A 227 19.38 -1.86 -13.20
CA ILE A 227 20.39 -2.84 -12.73
C ILE A 227 21.65 -2.06 -12.37
#